data_AF-A0A543PGB8-F1
#
_entry.id   AF-A0A543PGB8-F1
#
_cell.length_a   1.000
_cell.length_b   1.000
_cell.length_c   1.000
_cell.angle_alpha   90.00
_cell.angle_beta   90.00
_cell.angle_gamma   90.00
#
_symmetry.space_group_name_H-M   'P 1'
#
loop_
_entity.id
_entity.type
_entity.pdbx_description
1 polymer ?
#
loop_
_entity_poly.entity_id
_entity_poly.type
_entity_poly.pdbx_seq_one_letter_code
_entity_poly.pdbx_strand_id
1 'polypeptide(L)'
;MRVHVLDLITEYSGAADVSVMVRPTDGGRRMLHRAAELGARMLRLPSPRDPRFAELIGGFLAGHPADVFHCHVGTRSEDRDGVRLARLAGCRVVVQTRHLPYLVQPADPAALRAAIAALFPDPRLRHSRGAAGRRRYLAESTRERTAARTADVYERELLAAVVRRG
;
A
#
# COMPACT_ATOMS: atom_id res chain seq x y z
N MET A 1 11.47 -8.80 3.02
CA MET A 1 10.51 -9.51 2.14
C MET A 1 9.16 -9.50 2.85
N ARG A 2 8.06 -9.32 2.12
CA ARG A 2 6.69 -9.02 2.58
C ARG A 2 5.98 -10.24 3.18
N VAL A 3 6.36 -10.68 4.38
CA VAL A 3 5.77 -11.86 5.07
C VAL A 3 4.26 -11.65 5.29
N HIS A 4 3.87 -10.45 5.73
CA HIS A 4 2.49 -10.12 6.07
C HIS A 4 1.45 -10.32 4.94
N VAL A 5 1.77 -10.02 3.68
CA VAL A 5 0.80 -10.18 2.58
C VAL A 5 0.58 -11.67 2.26
N LEU A 6 1.63 -12.49 2.36
CA LEU A 6 1.54 -13.94 2.15
C LEU A 6 0.81 -14.63 3.29
N ASP A 7 0.97 -14.15 4.52
CA ASP A 7 0.20 -14.65 5.67
C ASP A 7 -1.29 -14.41 5.47
N LEU A 8 -1.69 -13.21 5.02
CA LEU A 8 -3.08 -12.90 4.69
C LEU A 8 -3.63 -13.82 3.60
N ILE A 9 -2.86 -14.06 2.53
CA ILE A 9 -3.30 -14.98 1.46
C ILE A 9 -3.52 -16.38 2.03
N THR A 10 -2.57 -16.86 2.84
CA THR A 10 -2.65 -18.20 3.45
C THR A 10 -3.85 -18.33 4.39
N GLU A 11 -4.11 -17.32 5.21
CA GLU A 11 -5.21 -17.33 6.19
C GLU A 11 -6.59 -17.27 5.50
N TYR A 12 -6.72 -16.49 4.43
CA TYR A 12 -8.03 -16.23 3.80
C TYR A 12 -8.34 -17.08 2.56
N SER A 13 -7.36 -17.73 1.92
CA SER A 13 -7.59 -18.55 0.73
C SER A 13 -8.60 -19.70 0.95
N GLY A 14 -8.79 -20.17 2.19
CA GLY A 14 -9.80 -21.18 2.54
C GLY A 14 -11.16 -20.60 2.95
N ALA A 15 -11.27 -19.29 3.13
CA ALA A 15 -12.44 -18.63 3.71
C ALA A 15 -13.05 -17.54 2.81
N ALA A 16 -12.33 -17.08 1.78
CA ALA A 16 -12.76 -16.05 0.86
C ALA A 16 -12.09 -16.18 -0.52
N ASP A 17 -12.67 -15.56 -1.54
CA ASP A 17 -12.02 -15.36 -2.83
C ASP A 17 -10.86 -14.37 -2.68
N VAL A 18 -9.62 -14.85 -2.77
CA VAL A 18 -8.41 -14.03 -2.62
C VAL A 18 -7.82 -13.70 -3.97
N SER A 19 -7.47 -12.41 -4.16
CA SER A 19 -6.73 -11.92 -5.33
C SER A 19 -5.44 -11.20 -4.90
N VAL A 20 -4.37 -11.42 -5.66
CA VAL A 20 -3.04 -10.84 -5.39
C VAL A 20 -2.56 -10.03 -6.58
N MET A 21 -2.33 -8.74 -6.37
CA MET A 21 -1.84 -7.84 -7.41
C MET A 21 -0.42 -7.38 -7.06
N VAL A 22 0.59 -7.75 -7.86
CA VAL A 22 1.98 -7.40 -7.55
C VAL A 22 2.86 -7.29 -8.80
N ARG A 23 3.89 -6.45 -8.73
CA ARG A 23 4.91 -6.36 -9.79
C ARG A 23 5.80 -7.61 -9.82
N PRO A 24 6.12 -8.18 -11.00
CA PRO A 24 6.92 -9.40 -11.14
C PRO A 24 8.44 -9.17 -10.99
N THR A 25 8.84 -8.41 -9.97
CA THR A 25 10.23 -8.41 -9.45
C THR A 25 10.58 -9.78 -8.85
N ASP A 26 11.84 -10.08 -8.51
CA ASP A 26 12.19 -11.39 -7.90
C ASP A 26 11.34 -11.72 -6.66
N GLY A 27 11.16 -10.75 -5.76
CA GLY A 27 10.29 -10.93 -4.60
C GLY A 27 8.80 -11.04 -4.96
N GLY A 28 8.34 -10.35 -6.00
CA GLY A 28 6.96 -10.46 -6.47
C GLY A 28 6.67 -11.75 -7.21
N ARG A 29 7.63 -12.30 -7.96
CA ARG A 29 7.53 -13.61 -8.63
C ARG A 29 7.37 -14.74 -7.61
N ARG A 30 8.16 -14.73 -6.53
CA ARG A 30 7.99 -15.69 -5.42
C ARG A 30 6.62 -15.58 -4.77
N MET A 31 6.11 -14.37 -4.59
CA MET A 31 4.77 -14.14 -4.03
C MET A 31 3.67 -14.67 -4.95
N LEU A 32 3.77 -14.42 -6.26
CA LEU A 32 2.82 -14.95 -7.25
C LEU A 32 2.85 -16.48 -7.28
N HIS A 33 4.04 -17.09 -7.26
CA HIS A 33 4.15 -18.55 -7.19
C HIS A 33 3.42 -19.11 -5.96
N ARG A 34 3.65 -18.54 -4.78
CA ARG A 34 2.99 -18.98 -3.56
C ARG A 34 1.48 -18.71 -3.56
N ALA A 35 1.04 -17.59 -4.12
CA ALA A 35 -0.38 -17.29 -4.28
C ALA A 35 -1.08 -18.32 -5.19
N ALA A 36 -0.42 -18.74 -6.27
CA ALA A 36 -0.92 -19.77 -7.18
C ALA A 36 -1.09 -21.13 -6.48
N GLU A 37 -0.10 -21.55 -5.67
CA GLU A 37 -0.18 -22.77 -4.87
C GLU A 37 -1.35 -22.75 -3.87
N LEU A 38 -1.78 -21.56 -3.45
CA LEU A 38 -2.90 -21.34 -2.52
C LEU A 38 -4.23 -21.04 -3.25
N GLY A 39 -4.29 -21.22 -4.57
CA GLY A 39 -5.50 -21.02 -5.37
C GLY A 39 -5.95 -19.56 -5.51
N ALA A 40 -5.14 -18.59 -5.09
CA ALA A 40 -5.50 -17.18 -5.22
C ALA A 40 -5.43 -16.71 -6.68
N ARG A 41 -6.36 -15.85 -7.09
CA ARG A 41 -6.29 -15.17 -8.38
C ARG A 41 -5.12 -14.19 -8.38
N MET A 42 -4.50 -14.00 -9.54
CA MET A 42 -3.28 -13.20 -9.64
C MET A 42 -3.40 -12.15 -10.73
N LEU A 43 -2.91 -10.96 -10.43
CA LEU A 43 -2.70 -9.89 -11.41
C LEU A 43 -1.24 -9.42 -11.35
N ARG A 44 -0.56 -9.48 -12.50
CA ARG A 44 0.79 -8.93 -12.64
C ARG A 44 0.68 -7.46 -12.96
N LEU A 45 1.18 -6.63 -12.05
CA LEU A 45 1.14 -5.18 -12.22
C LEU A 45 2.40 -4.67 -12.95
N PRO A 46 2.27 -3.68 -13.84
CA PRO A 46 3.40 -2.93 -14.36
C PRO A 46 3.93 -1.95 -13.29
N SER A 47 4.89 -1.12 -13.66
CA SER A 47 5.29 0.02 -12.82
C SER A 47 4.09 0.92 -12.53
N PRO A 48 3.92 1.50 -11.33
CA PRO A 48 2.93 2.55 -11.08
C PRO A 48 3.03 3.77 -12.00
N ARG A 49 4.19 3.97 -12.64
CA ARG A 49 4.39 5.03 -13.64
C ARG A 49 3.95 4.63 -15.05
N ASP A 50 3.63 3.36 -15.27
CA ASP A 50 3.10 2.88 -16.55
C ASP A 50 1.61 3.27 -16.64
N PRO A 51 1.16 3.94 -17.71
CA PRO A 51 -0.24 4.33 -17.89
C PRO A 51 -1.24 3.18 -17.74
N ARG A 52 -0.82 1.94 -18.07
CA ARG A 52 -1.67 0.74 -17.97
C ARG A 52 -1.91 0.29 -16.54
N PHE A 53 -1.20 0.83 -15.55
CA PHE A 53 -1.34 0.42 -14.14
C PHE A 53 -2.77 0.60 -13.65
N ALA A 54 -3.36 1.78 -13.90
CA ALA A 54 -4.71 2.09 -13.45
C ALA A 54 -5.77 1.29 -14.20
N GLU A 55 -5.60 1.13 -15.51
CA GLU A 55 -6.48 0.35 -16.37
C GLU A 55 -6.55 -1.12 -15.92
N LEU A 56 -5.40 -1.75 -15.64
CA LEU A 56 -5.34 -3.15 -15.23
C LEU A 56 -6.01 -3.38 -13.86
N ILE A 57 -5.79 -2.50 -12.88
CA ILE A 57 -6.44 -2.62 -11.57
C ILE A 57 -7.95 -2.39 -11.71
N GLY A 58 -8.36 -1.36 -12.43
CA GLY A 58 -9.78 -1.04 -12.63
C GLY A 58 -10.53 -2.16 -13.35
N GLY A 59 -9.99 -2.63 -14.48
CA GLY A 59 -10.57 -3.73 -15.24
C GLY A 59 -10.63 -5.03 -14.44
N PHE A 60 -9.59 -5.33 -13.65
CA PHE A 60 -9.60 -6.50 -12.79
C PHE A 60 -10.69 -6.42 -11.72
N LEU A 61 -10.82 -5.28 -11.01
CA LEU A 61 -11.83 -5.10 -9.96
C LEU A 61 -13.26 -5.04 -10.52
N ALA A 62 -13.44 -4.59 -11.77
CA ALA A 62 -14.74 -4.64 -12.44
C ALA A 62 -15.18 -6.09 -12.73
N GLY A 63 -14.26 -6.96 -13.14
CA GLY A 63 -14.54 -8.39 -13.34
C GLY A 63 -14.53 -9.22 -12.05
N HIS A 64 -13.89 -8.70 -11.00
CA HIS A 64 -13.68 -9.37 -9.71
C HIS A 64 -13.91 -8.39 -8.57
N PRO A 65 -15.17 -8.04 -8.28
CA PRO A 65 -15.48 -7.12 -7.19
C PRO A 65 -15.00 -7.69 -5.85
N ALA A 66 -14.47 -6.81 -5.00
CA ALA A 66 -13.94 -7.19 -3.69
C ALA A 66 -14.55 -6.32 -2.59
N ASP A 67 -15.01 -6.94 -1.49
CA ASP A 67 -15.47 -6.21 -0.30
C ASP A 67 -14.32 -5.51 0.43
N VAL A 68 -13.14 -6.15 0.45
CA VAL A 68 -11.95 -5.68 1.15
C VAL A 68 -10.77 -5.57 0.19
N PHE A 69 -10.15 -4.40 0.10
CA PHE A 69 -8.92 -4.17 -0.65
C PHE A 69 -7.78 -3.78 0.29
N HIS A 70 -6.73 -4.59 0.33
CA HIS A 70 -5.51 -4.30 1.10
C HIS A 70 -4.40 -3.79 0.18
N CYS A 71 -3.95 -2.56 0.40
CA CYS A 71 -2.80 -1.98 -0.28
C CYS A 71 -1.61 -1.87 0.69
N HIS A 72 -0.52 -2.56 0.36
CA HIS A 72 0.75 -2.38 1.05
C HIS A 72 1.52 -1.22 0.41
N VAL A 73 1.99 -0.27 1.22
CA VAL A 73 2.68 0.95 0.80
C VAL A 73 4.02 1.11 1.52
N GLY A 74 5.11 0.89 0.79
CA GLY A 74 6.49 1.12 1.14
C GLY A 74 6.93 2.55 0.86
N THR A 75 8.12 2.89 1.37
CA THR A 75 8.62 4.26 1.52
C THR A 75 9.01 5.00 0.22
N ARG A 76 9.00 4.38 -0.97
CA ARG A 76 9.56 5.08 -2.15
C ARG A 76 9.08 4.72 -3.56
N SER A 77 8.02 3.95 -3.77
CA SER A 77 7.51 3.75 -5.15
C SER A 77 6.05 3.30 -5.27
N GLU A 78 5.25 3.41 -4.20
CA GLU A 78 3.94 2.77 -4.18
C GLU A 78 2.80 3.78 -4.27
N ASP A 79 1.97 3.49 -5.25
CA ASP A 79 0.97 4.33 -5.85
C ASP A 79 -0.15 4.66 -4.87
N ARG A 80 -0.54 5.93 -4.79
CA ARG A 80 -1.80 6.30 -4.12
C ARG A 80 -3.00 5.88 -4.98
N ASP A 81 -2.78 5.53 -6.25
CA ASP A 81 -3.86 5.15 -7.15
C ASP A 81 -4.43 3.76 -6.85
N GLY A 82 -3.68 2.78 -6.33
CA GLY A 82 -4.28 1.48 -5.96
C GLY A 82 -5.43 1.61 -4.95
N VAL A 83 -5.23 2.42 -3.89
CA VAL A 83 -6.26 2.73 -2.89
C VAL A 83 -7.41 3.56 -3.49
N ARG A 84 -7.09 4.54 -4.34
CA ARG A 84 -8.10 5.38 -5.02
C ARG A 84 -8.97 4.54 -5.95
N LEU A 85 -8.35 3.69 -6.77
CA LEU A 85 -9.01 2.82 -7.74
C LEU A 85 -9.89 1.79 -7.04
N ALA A 86 -9.43 1.20 -5.93
CA ALA A 86 -10.27 0.32 -5.11
C ALA A 86 -11.53 1.01 -4.58
N ARG A 87 -11.42 2.28 -4.13
CA ARG A 87 -12.59 3.06 -3.72
C ARG A 87 -13.53 3.36 -4.89
N LEU A 88 -12.98 3.75 -6.04
CA LEU A 88 -13.77 4.01 -7.25
C LEU A 88 -14.47 2.75 -7.76
N ALA A 89 -13.84 1.58 -7.58
CA ALA A 89 -14.42 0.28 -7.90
C ALA A 89 -15.45 -0.21 -6.86
N GLY A 90 -15.70 0.55 -5.78
CA GLY A 90 -16.74 0.23 -4.80
C GLY A 90 -16.32 -0.70 -3.67
N CYS A 91 -15.02 -0.93 -3.44
CA CYS A 91 -14.57 -1.72 -2.29
C CYS A 91 -15.02 -1.07 -0.97
N ARG A 92 -15.80 -1.80 -0.17
CA ARG A 92 -16.39 -1.32 1.09
C ARG A 92 -15.33 -0.95 2.11
N VAL A 93 -14.29 -1.78 2.20
CA VAL A 93 -13.17 -1.60 3.13
C VAL A 93 -11.89 -1.50 2.32
N VAL A 94 -11.20 -0.37 2.44
CA VAL A 94 -9.87 -0.18 1.84
C VAL A 94 -8.86 0.02 2.95
N VAL A 95 -8.01 -0.98 3.16
CA VAL A 95 -6.93 -0.99 4.15
C VAL A 95 -5.64 -0.60 3.47
N GLN A 96 -4.96 0.41 4.00
CA GLN A 96 -3.64 0.81 3.53
C GLN A 96 -2.63 0.60 4.66
N THR A 97 -1.70 -0.34 4.48
CA THR A 97 -0.57 -0.51 5.42
C THR A 97 0.61 0.30 4.91
N ARG A 98 1.13 1.22 5.74
CA ARG A 98 2.40 1.91 5.47
C ARG A 98 3.48 1.32 6.37
N HIS A 99 4.66 1.05 5.81
CA HIS A 99 5.85 0.83 6.65
C HIS A 99 6.33 2.17 7.20
N LEU A 100 5.64 2.60 8.25
CA LEU A 100 5.93 3.75 9.08
C LEU A 100 5.34 3.38 10.46
N PRO A 101 6.12 3.39 11.54
CA PRO A 101 5.81 2.63 12.77
C PRO A 101 4.69 3.29 13.59
N TYR A 102 3.42 3.21 13.16
CA TYR A 102 2.38 4.06 13.77
C TYR A 102 1.03 3.41 14.12
N LEU A 103 0.66 2.25 13.57
CA LEU A 103 -0.54 1.50 14.02
C LEU A 103 -0.16 0.20 14.71
N VAL A 104 0.82 -0.48 14.14
CA VAL A 104 1.48 -1.69 14.63
C VAL A 104 2.93 -1.63 14.17
N GLN A 105 3.83 -2.29 14.88
CA GLN A 105 5.21 -2.37 14.44
C GLN A 105 5.29 -3.13 13.11
N PRO A 106 6.21 -2.74 12.20
CA PRO A 106 6.53 -3.56 11.05
C PRO A 106 6.81 -5.00 11.47
N ALA A 107 6.32 -5.96 10.69
CA ALA A 107 6.53 -7.39 10.92
C ALA A 107 5.88 -7.98 12.19
N ASP A 108 4.77 -7.39 12.67
CA ASP A 108 3.92 -8.00 13.71
C ASP A 108 2.50 -8.31 13.17
N PRO A 109 2.28 -9.51 12.60
CA PRO A 109 1.00 -9.92 12.04
C PRO A 109 -0.11 -10.07 13.09
N ALA A 110 0.24 -10.53 14.30
CA ALA A 110 -0.72 -10.74 15.38
C ALA A 110 -1.29 -9.41 15.89
N ALA A 111 -0.43 -8.40 16.08
CA ALA A 111 -0.86 -7.06 16.44
C ALA A 111 -1.72 -6.43 15.33
N LEU A 112 -1.40 -6.69 14.05
CA LEU A 112 -2.19 -6.17 12.94
C LEU A 112 -3.58 -6.80 12.89
N ARG A 113 -3.67 -8.12 13.04
CA ARG A 113 -4.95 -8.85 13.14
C ARG A 113 -5.80 -8.30 14.29
N ALA A 114 -5.20 -8.14 15.47
CA ALA A 114 -5.89 -7.59 16.63
C ALA A 114 -6.37 -6.15 16.38
N ALA A 115 -5.55 -5.32 15.74
CA ALA A 115 -5.93 -3.96 15.39
C ALA A 115 -7.11 -3.91 14.40
N ILE A 116 -7.12 -4.78 13.38
CA ILE A 116 -8.22 -4.88 12.41
C ILE A 116 -9.50 -5.37 13.08
N ALA A 117 -9.40 -6.44 13.89
CA ALA A 117 -10.53 -7.00 14.62
C ALA A 117 -11.15 -5.98 15.59
N ALA A 118 -10.34 -5.17 16.28
CA ALA A 118 -10.83 -4.12 17.17
C ALA A 118 -11.48 -2.95 16.42
N LEU A 119 -11.00 -2.64 15.21
CA LEU A 119 -11.55 -1.55 14.39
C LEU A 119 -12.87 -1.92 13.72
N PHE A 120 -13.11 -3.21 13.45
CA PHE A 120 -14.29 -3.66 12.70
C PHE A 120 -15.64 -3.34 13.40
N PRO A 121 -15.85 -3.62 14.70
CA PRO A 121 -17.11 -3.32 15.36
C PRO A 121 -17.25 -1.85 15.78
N ASP A 122 -16.16 -1.08 15.91
CA ASP A 122 -16.18 0.25 16.53
C ASP A 122 -15.93 1.41 15.54
N PRO A 123 -16.98 2.09 15.04
CA PRO A 123 -16.84 3.25 14.16
C PRO A 123 -16.16 4.46 14.80
N ARG A 124 -16.26 4.64 16.13
CA ARG A 124 -15.62 5.76 16.85
C ARG A 124 -14.12 5.54 16.93
N LEU A 125 -13.68 4.30 17.20
CA LEU A 125 -12.27 3.94 17.20
C LEU A 125 -11.65 4.11 15.80
N ARG A 126 -12.38 3.72 14.73
CA ARG A 126 -11.98 3.99 13.34
C ARG A 126 -11.76 5.48 13.10
N HIS A 127 -12.72 6.31 13.50
CA HIS A 127 -12.62 7.76 13.30
C HIS A 127 -11.46 8.38 14.09
N SER A 128 -11.32 8.03 15.37
CA SER A 128 -10.26 8.56 16.24
C SER A 128 -8.86 8.18 15.73
N ARG A 129 -8.64 6.90 15.38
CA ARG A 129 -7.36 6.45 14.83
C ARG A 129 -7.09 7.04 13.44
N GLY A 130 -8.11 7.18 12.60
CA GLY A 130 -8.01 7.87 11.31
C GLY A 130 -7.61 9.35 11.47
N ALA A 131 -8.23 10.06 12.40
CA ALA A 131 -7.92 11.46 12.71
C ALA A 131 -6.49 11.60 13.29
N ALA A 132 -6.06 10.69 14.15
CA ALA A 132 -4.69 10.67 14.68
C ALA A 132 -3.65 10.44 13.58
N GLY A 133 -3.91 9.48 12.67
CA GLY A 133 -3.07 9.24 11.50
C GLY A 133 -3.00 10.45 10.57
N ARG A 134 -4.12 11.14 10.36
CA ARG A 134 -4.20 12.38 9.57
C ARG A 134 -3.42 13.52 10.22
N ARG A 135 -3.57 13.76 11.52
CA ARG A 135 -2.83 14.80 12.25
C ARG A 135 -1.32 14.61 12.11
N ARG A 136 -0.82 13.39 12.26
CA ARG A 136 0.61 13.09 12.12
C ARG A 136 1.12 13.23 10.69
N TYR A 137 0.34 12.81 9.69
CA TYR A 137 0.66 13.07 8.28
C TYR A 137 0.80 14.57 7.97
N LEU A 138 -0.13 15.39 8.49
CA LEU A 138 -0.09 16.84 8.31
C LEU A 138 1.08 17.49 9.06
N ALA A 139 1.52 16.91 10.17
CA ALA A 139 2.67 17.40 10.93
C ALA A 139 4.01 17.07 10.24
N GLU A 140 4.15 15.87 9.68
CA GLU A 140 5.47 15.31 9.34
C GLU A 140 5.72 15.07 7.85
N SER A 141 4.67 15.03 7.01
CA SER A 141 4.77 14.45 5.66
C SER A 141 3.82 15.07 4.62
N THR A 142 3.48 16.35 4.74
CA THR A 142 2.68 17.03 3.70
C THR A 142 3.43 17.07 2.37
N ARG A 143 2.69 17.18 1.26
CA ARG A 143 3.28 17.25 -0.08
C ARG A 143 4.18 18.46 -0.21
N GLU A 144 3.76 19.57 0.37
CA GLU A 144 4.44 20.86 0.39
C GLU A 144 5.74 20.77 1.20
N ARG A 145 5.73 20.15 2.39
CA ARG A 145 6.95 19.95 3.19
C ARG A 145 7.92 18.97 2.55
N THR A 146 7.42 17.96 1.86
CA THR A 146 8.25 16.97 1.15
C THR A 146 8.88 17.59 -0.10
N ALA A 147 8.12 18.41 -0.85
CA ALA A 147 8.61 19.18 -1.98
C ALA A 147 9.66 20.21 -1.54
N ALA A 148 9.42 20.95 -0.46
CA ALA A 148 10.39 21.87 0.12
C ALA A 148 11.68 21.16 0.53
N ARG A 149 11.61 20.07 1.32
CA ARG A 149 12.80 19.29 1.70
C ARG A 149 13.57 18.72 0.51
N THR A 150 12.86 18.45 -0.58
CA THR A 150 13.44 17.92 -1.81
C THR A 150 14.09 19.04 -2.62
N ALA A 151 13.46 20.21 -2.70
CA ALA A 151 14.03 21.42 -3.28
C ALA A 151 15.31 21.83 -2.52
N ASP A 152 15.31 21.79 -1.19
CA ASP A 152 16.50 22.04 -0.37
C ASP A 152 17.67 21.11 -0.73
N VAL A 153 17.38 19.84 -1.06
CA VAL A 153 18.40 18.91 -1.54
C VAL A 153 18.91 19.31 -2.92
N TYR A 154 18.01 19.64 -3.86
CA TYR A 154 18.42 20.06 -5.20
C TYR A 154 19.23 21.35 -5.18
N GLU A 155 18.80 22.35 -4.41
CA GLU A 155 19.51 23.62 -4.26
C GLU A 155 20.89 23.42 -3.66
N ARG A 156 21.01 22.63 -2.58
CA ARG A 156 22.30 22.31 -1.97
C ARG A 156 23.26 21.62 -2.95
N GLU A 157 22.78 20.62 -3.68
CA GLU A 157 23.63 19.83 -4.57
C GLU A 157 23.97 20.58 -5.88
N LEU A 158 23.07 21.40 -6.40
CA LEU A 158 23.32 22.26 -7.57
C LEU A 158 24.31 23.37 -7.24
N LEU A 159 24.18 24.02 -6.08
CA LEU A 159 25.15 25.01 -5.61
C LEU A 159 26.54 24.37 -5.42
N ALA A 160 26.61 23.17 -4.83
CA ALA A 160 27.86 22.42 -4.71
C ALA A 160 28.46 21.99 -6.07
N ALA A 161 27.63 21.80 -7.10
CA ALA A 161 28.10 21.49 -8.46
C ALA A 161 28.62 22.73 -9.21
N VAL A 162 28.01 23.90 -8.99
CA VAL A 162 28.47 25.18 -9.57
C VAL A 162 29.80 25.62 -8.97
N VAL A 163 29.97 25.50 -7.66
CA VAL A 163 31.24 25.83 -6.96
C VAL A 163 32.41 24.94 -7.40
N ARG A 164 32.15 23.70 -7.83
CA ARG A 164 33.19 22.79 -8.35
C ARG A 164 33.59 23.06 -9.80
N ARG A 165 32.90 23.95 -10.50
CA ARG A 165 33.15 24.29 -11.92
C ARG A 165 33.73 25.69 -12.13
N GLY A 166 33.88 26.48 -11.07
CA GLY A 166 34.70 27.70 -11.06
C GLY A 166 36.07 27.40 -10.48
#